data_AF-A0A0U2WYP9-F1
#
_entry.id   AF-A0A0U2WYP9-F1
#
_cell.length_a   1.000
_cell.length_b   1.000
_cell.length_c   1.000
_cell.angle_alpha   90.00
_cell.angle_beta   90.00
_cell.angle_gamma   90.00
#
_symmetry.space_group_name_H-M   'P 1'
#
loop_
_entity.id
_entity.type
_entity.pdbx_description
1 polymer ?
#
loop_
_entity_poly.entity_id
_entity_poly.type
_entity_poly.pdbx_seq_one_letter_code
_entity_poly.pdbx_strand_id
1 'polypeptide(L)'
;MLLPKWLPIVEQHLANIKEGKPNDNPIFAYCTVWLFDINDLGRGLEFAFTAIECNQPMANSIRRKWPGFIADTVFDWAQTQAEKGSSIEPYFGQVFSNVANHWKLPEQVTAKYYKFAGLALLRSKNGDISPSTVGDVQRLQQADGYLAKAAELHKHAQVKTVRNKIAMRLRAIAELNAQ
;
A
#
# COMPACT_ATOMS: atom_id res chain seq x y z
N MET A 1 -2.85 -24.66 12.59
CA MET A 1 -3.12 -23.81 11.41
C MET A 1 -4.07 -24.56 10.48
N LEU A 2 -5.27 -24.02 10.21
CA LEU A 2 -6.29 -24.71 9.39
C LEU A 2 -6.10 -24.52 7.89
N LEU A 3 -5.27 -23.55 7.47
CA LEU A 3 -5.11 -23.13 6.08
C LEU A 3 -4.81 -24.29 5.10
N PRO A 4 -3.89 -25.24 5.37
CA PRO A 4 -3.61 -26.33 4.42
C PRO A 4 -4.82 -27.22 4.11
N LYS A 5 -5.76 -27.35 5.06
CA LYS A 5 -6.98 -28.14 4.89
C LYS A 5 -7.99 -27.46 3.97
N TRP A 6 -8.04 -26.13 4.00
CA TRP A 6 -9.09 -25.35 3.31
C TRP A 6 -8.61 -24.73 1.99
N LEU A 7 -7.30 -24.62 1.77
CA LEU A 7 -6.73 -24.13 0.51
C LEU A 7 -7.25 -24.86 -0.73
N PRO A 8 -7.36 -26.20 -0.78
CA PRO A 8 -7.89 -26.89 -1.96
C PRO A 8 -9.34 -26.48 -2.30
N ILE A 9 -10.16 -26.22 -1.29
CA ILE A 9 -11.56 -25.77 -1.47
C ILE A 9 -11.59 -24.35 -2.02
N VAL A 10 -10.66 -23.50 -1.58
CA VAL A 10 -10.50 -22.13 -2.06
C VAL A 10 -9.97 -22.08 -3.49
N GLU A 11 -9.01 -22.92 -3.84
CA GLU A 11 -8.48 -23.02 -5.20
C GLU A 11 -9.57 -23.51 -6.16
N GLN A 12 -10.38 -24.49 -5.76
CA GLN A 12 -11.55 -24.91 -6.53
C GLN A 12 -12.57 -23.79 -6.69
N HIS A 13 -12.81 -23.01 -5.63
CA HIS A 13 -13.68 -21.83 -5.68
C HIS A 13 -13.20 -20.80 -6.70
N LEU A 14 -11.90 -20.49 -6.69
CA LEU A 14 -11.28 -19.58 -7.65
C LEU A 14 -11.38 -20.10 -9.08
N ALA A 15 -11.25 -21.41 -9.30
CA ALA A 15 -11.47 -22.02 -10.61
C ALA A 15 -12.92 -21.83 -11.08
N ASN A 16 -13.91 -22.06 -10.20
CA ASN A 16 -15.33 -21.84 -10.52
C ASN A 16 -15.63 -20.37 -10.88
N ILE A 17 -15.02 -19.43 -10.16
CA ILE A 17 -15.12 -18.00 -10.48
C ILE A 17 -14.59 -17.72 -11.89
N LYS A 18 -13.41 -18.26 -12.24
CA LYS A 18 -12.80 -18.09 -13.57
C LYS A 18 -13.65 -18.71 -14.69
N GLU A 19 -14.40 -19.77 -14.39
CA GLU A 19 -15.38 -20.37 -15.32
C GLU A 19 -16.70 -19.59 -15.43
N GLY A 20 -16.83 -18.43 -14.78
CA GLY A 20 -18.04 -17.61 -14.81
C GLY A 20 -19.18 -18.17 -13.94
N LYS A 21 -18.86 -19.02 -12.96
CA LYS A 21 -19.81 -19.54 -11.96
C LYS A 21 -19.51 -18.97 -10.56
N PRO A 22 -19.55 -17.64 -10.36
CA PRO A 22 -19.31 -17.07 -9.05
C PRO A 22 -20.46 -17.46 -8.11
N ASN A 23 -20.14 -18.18 -7.05
CA ASN A 23 -21.00 -18.31 -5.88
C ASN A 23 -20.32 -17.66 -4.68
N ASP A 24 -21.08 -17.39 -3.61
CA ASP A 24 -20.49 -16.90 -2.37
C ASP A 24 -19.88 -18.07 -1.60
N ASN A 25 -18.64 -17.89 -1.13
CA ASN A 25 -17.98 -18.88 -0.31
C ASN A 25 -17.37 -18.22 0.94
N PRO A 26 -17.99 -18.38 2.12
CA PRO A 26 -17.44 -17.81 3.35
C PRO A 26 -16.01 -18.29 3.66
N ILE A 27 -15.67 -19.53 3.29
CA ILE A 27 -14.35 -20.12 3.53
C ILE A 27 -13.29 -19.39 2.71
N PHE A 28 -13.63 -18.97 1.48
CA PHE A 28 -12.76 -18.15 0.64
C PHE A 28 -12.36 -16.85 1.35
N ALA A 29 -13.33 -16.13 1.93
CA ALA A 29 -13.05 -14.89 2.63
C ALA A 29 -12.15 -15.11 3.86
N TYR A 30 -12.44 -16.13 4.68
CA TYR A 30 -11.62 -16.46 5.86
C TYR A 30 -10.20 -16.89 5.49
N CYS A 31 -10.04 -17.75 4.50
CA CYS A 31 -8.72 -18.20 4.06
C CYS A 31 -7.90 -17.06 3.46
N THR A 32 -8.53 -16.16 2.71
CA THR A 32 -7.89 -14.96 2.21
C THR A 32 -7.37 -14.10 3.37
N VAL A 33 -8.18 -13.87 4.41
CA VAL A 33 -7.74 -13.15 5.61
C VAL A 33 -6.57 -13.87 6.30
N TRP A 34 -6.64 -15.20 6.46
CA TRP A 34 -5.56 -15.98 7.07
C TRP A 34 -4.25 -15.92 6.30
N LEU A 35 -4.27 -15.75 4.97
CA LEU A 35 -3.05 -15.53 4.18
C LEU A 35 -2.35 -14.24 4.61
N PHE A 36 -3.10 -13.17 4.91
CA PHE A 36 -2.53 -11.96 5.48
C PHE A 36 -2.01 -12.18 6.91
N ASP A 37 -2.72 -12.95 7.75
CA ASP A 37 -2.29 -13.23 9.13
C ASP A 37 -0.93 -13.94 9.19
N ILE A 38 -0.63 -14.81 8.22
CA ILE A 38 0.67 -15.49 8.09
C ILE A 38 1.67 -14.75 7.20
N ASN A 39 1.32 -13.53 6.77
CA ASN A 39 2.14 -12.66 5.93
C ASN A 39 2.48 -13.23 4.52
N ASP A 40 1.65 -14.14 3.99
CA ASP A 40 1.69 -14.58 2.59
C ASP A 40 0.92 -13.57 1.72
N LEU A 41 1.47 -12.36 1.62
CA LEU A 41 0.84 -11.24 0.92
C LEU A 41 0.66 -11.48 -0.57
N GLY A 42 1.53 -12.28 -1.20
CA GLY A 42 1.41 -12.59 -2.63
C GLY A 42 0.07 -13.26 -2.94
N ARG A 43 -0.21 -14.39 -2.27
CA ARG A 43 -1.49 -15.09 -2.42
C ARG A 43 -2.65 -14.31 -1.81
N GLY A 44 -2.42 -13.66 -0.66
CA GLY A 44 -3.42 -12.85 0.02
C GLY A 44 -3.97 -11.74 -0.89
N LEU A 45 -3.09 -11.03 -1.59
CA LEU A 45 -3.47 -9.99 -2.54
C LEU A 45 -4.12 -10.55 -3.81
N GLU A 46 -3.61 -11.65 -4.36
CA GLU A 46 -4.24 -12.33 -5.51
C GLU A 46 -5.70 -12.66 -5.21
N PHE A 47 -5.97 -13.27 -4.05
CA PHE A 47 -7.31 -13.68 -3.67
C PHE A 47 -8.18 -12.46 -3.34
N ALA A 48 -7.64 -11.48 -2.62
CA ALA A 48 -8.39 -10.29 -2.23
C ALA A 48 -8.76 -9.40 -3.43
N PHE A 49 -7.90 -9.30 -4.46
CA PHE A 49 -8.26 -8.60 -5.70
C PHE A 49 -9.30 -9.37 -6.50
N THR A 50 -9.17 -10.70 -6.62
CA THR A 50 -10.21 -11.53 -7.22
C THR A 50 -11.55 -11.34 -6.51
N ALA A 51 -11.52 -11.23 -5.17
CA ALA A 51 -12.71 -10.97 -4.38
C ALA A 51 -13.37 -9.63 -4.72
N ILE A 52 -12.59 -8.58 -4.95
CA ILE A 52 -13.10 -7.27 -5.38
C ILE A 52 -13.70 -7.34 -6.80
N GLU A 53 -12.97 -7.93 -7.75
CA GLU A 53 -13.39 -8.05 -9.15
C GLU A 53 -14.69 -8.84 -9.30
N CYS A 54 -14.83 -9.91 -8.52
CA CYS A 54 -15.98 -10.81 -8.57
C CYS A 54 -17.06 -10.48 -7.54
N ASN A 55 -16.96 -9.31 -6.89
CA ASN A 55 -17.89 -8.83 -5.86
C ASN A 55 -18.17 -9.86 -4.74
N GLN A 56 -17.15 -10.63 -4.36
CA GLN A 56 -17.23 -11.63 -3.30
C GLN A 56 -17.34 -10.95 -1.94
N PRO A 57 -18.19 -11.47 -1.02
CA PRO A 57 -18.39 -10.86 0.27
C PRO A 57 -17.14 -10.93 1.15
N MET A 58 -17.04 -9.98 2.08
CA MET A 58 -16.06 -10.02 3.15
C MET A 58 -16.43 -11.09 4.18
N ALA A 59 -15.45 -11.61 4.92
CA ALA A 59 -15.70 -12.50 6.05
C ALA A 59 -16.62 -11.80 7.08
N ASN A 60 -17.67 -12.50 7.54
CA ASN A 60 -18.73 -11.92 8.38
C ASN A 60 -18.23 -11.29 9.70
N SER A 61 -17.08 -11.71 10.20
CA SER A 61 -16.44 -11.15 11.40
C SER A 61 -15.77 -9.79 11.16
N ILE A 62 -15.57 -9.39 9.90
CA ILE A 62 -14.86 -8.15 9.52
C ILE A 62 -15.88 -7.14 9.00
N ARG A 63 -15.97 -5.98 9.67
CA ARG A 63 -16.94 -4.93 9.34
C ARG A 63 -16.58 -4.13 8.09
N ARG A 64 -15.29 -3.98 7.78
CA ARG A 64 -14.76 -3.22 6.64
C ARG A 64 -14.84 -4.06 5.36
N LYS A 65 -14.98 -3.42 4.20
CA LYS A 65 -14.92 -4.11 2.89
C LYS A 65 -13.47 -4.41 2.49
N TRP A 66 -13.29 -5.27 1.47
CA TRP A 66 -11.98 -5.66 0.94
C TRP A 66 -11.01 -4.49 0.72
N PRO A 67 -11.37 -3.38 0.03
CA PRO A 67 -10.44 -2.26 -0.15
C PRO A 67 -9.87 -1.70 1.15
N GLY A 68 -10.72 -1.52 2.16
CA GLY A 68 -10.29 -1.00 3.47
C GLY A 68 -9.46 -2.03 4.23
N PHE A 69 -9.84 -3.32 4.16
CA PHE A 69 -9.05 -4.39 4.77
C PHE A 69 -7.64 -4.47 4.17
N ILE A 70 -7.53 -4.52 2.85
CA ILE A 70 -6.25 -4.63 2.14
C ILE A 70 -5.40 -3.39 2.41
N ALA A 71 -6.00 -2.20 2.31
CA ALA A 71 -5.28 -0.95 2.51
C ALA A 71 -4.65 -0.88 3.91
N ASP A 72 -5.39 -1.18 4.98
CA ASP A 72 -4.84 -1.13 6.32
C ASP A 72 -3.74 -2.21 6.53
N THR A 73 -4.03 -3.46 6.14
CA THR A 73 -3.11 -4.58 6.39
C THR A 73 -1.79 -4.44 5.63
N VAL A 74 -1.84 -4.02 4.36
CA VAL A 74 -0.61 -3.78 3.58
C VAL A 74 0.14 -2.54 4.07
N PHE A 75 -0.57 -1.52 4.57
CA PHE A 75 0.09 -0.36 5.15
C PHE A 75 0.87 -0.72 6.41
N ASP A 76 0.27 -1.47 7.33
CA ASP A 76 0.92 -1.92 8.58
C ASP A 76 2.14 -2.81 8.28
N TRP A 77 2.03 -3.72 7.31
CA TRP A 77 3.17 -4.50 6.83
C TRP A 77 4.27 -3.61 6.24
N ALA A 78 3.91 -2.66 5.35
CA ALA A 78 4.87 -1.80 4.67
C ALA A 78 5.63 -0.91 5.67
N GLN A 79 4.96 -0.39 6.69
CA GLN A 79 5.60 0.34 7.78
C GLN A 79 6.65 -0.53 8.47
N THR A 80 6.28 -1.75 8.84
CA THR A 80 7.17 -2.71 9.51
C THR A 80 8.39 -3.08 8.65
N GLN A 81 8.21 -3.27 7.33
CA GLN A 81 9.31 -3.54 6.42
C GLN A 81 10.24 -2.34 6.28
N ALA A 82 9.68 -1.14 6.11
CA ALA A 82 10.46 0.07 5.90
C ALA A 82 11.28 0.47 7.14
N GLU A 83 10.77 0.22 8.35
CA GLU A 83 11.50 0.37 9.61
C GLU A 83 12.70 -0.58 9.72
N LYS A 84 12.60 -1.77 9.11
CA LYS A 84 13.69 -2.76 9.02
C LYS A 84 14.65 -2.51 7.85
N GLY A 85 14.40 -1.47 7.03
CA GLY A 85 15.16 -1.22 5.79
C GLY A 85 14.88 -2.23 4.67
N SER A 86 13.85 -3.07 4.81
CA SER A 86 13.42 -4.03 3.80
C SER A 86 12.63 -3.35 2.67
N SER A 87 12.61 -3.99 1.50
CA SER A 87 11.73 -3.57 0.40
C SER A 87 10.26 -3.69 0.79
N ILE A 88 9.48 -2.66 0.44
CA ILE A 88 8.00 -2.65 0.52
C ILE A 88 7.35 -3.08 -0.79
N GLU A 89 8.14 -3.22 -1.86
CA GLU A 89 7.66 -3.62 -3.18
C GLU A 89 7.69 -5.14 -3.35
N PRO A 90 6.78 -5.70 -4.16
CA PRO A 90 5.80 -5.02 -5.04
C PRO A 90 4.46 -4.66 -4.37
N TYR A 91 4.23 -5.14 -3.15
CA TYR A 91 2.89 -5.13 -2.54
C TYR A 91 2.39 -3.73 -2.21
N PHE A 92 3.26 -2.86 -1.67
CA PHE A 92 2.88 -1.49 -1.39
C PHE A 92 2.51 -0.74 -2.66
N GLY A 93 3.33 -0.80 -3.72
CA GLY A 93 3.06 -0.10 -4.97
C GLY A 93 1.76 -0.54 -5.64
N GLN A 94 1.47 -1.84 -5.64
CA GLN A 94 0.23 -2.39 -6.20
C GLN A 94 -1.01 -1.89 -5.44
N VAL A 95 -0.97 -1.93 -4.10
CA VAL A 95 -2.09 -1.43 -3.28
C VAL A 95 -2.20 0.09 -3.37
N PHE A 96 -1.07 0.81 -3.37
CA PHE A 96 -1.06 2.27 -3.49
C PHE A 96 -1.71 2.74 -4.79
N SER A 97 -1.44 2.08 -5.92
CA SER A 97 -2.10 2.40 -7.20
C SER A 97 -3.63 2.26 -7.12
N ASN A 98 -4.12 1.25 -6.42
CA ASN A 98 -5.55 1.06 -6.19
C ASN A 98 -6.13 2.12 -5.24
N VAL A 99 -5.46 2.39 -4.13
CA VAL A 99 -5.85 3.43 -3.15
C VAL A 99 -5.89 4.82 -3.80
N ALA A 100 -4.93 5.13 -4.67
CA ALA A 100 -4.81 6.42 -5.32
C ALA A 100 -5.84 6.65 -6.44
N ASN A 101 -6.17 5.60 -7.21
CA ASN A 101 -6.87 5.78 -8.49
C ASN A 101 -8.24 5.09 -8.57
N HIS A 102 -8.50 4.05 -7.77
CA HIS A 102 -9.64 3.16 -7.98
C HIS A 102 -10.57 3.05 -6.77
N TRP A 103 -10.01 2.99 -5.55
CA TRP A 103 -10.79 2.73 -4.35
C TRP A 103 -11.30 4.01 -3.69
N LYS A 104 -12.60 4.01 -3.36
CA LYS A 104 -13.24 5.08 -2.58
C LYS A 104 -13.03 4.84 -1.08
N LEU A 105 -11.83 5.17 -0.60
CA LEU A 105 -11.47 5.08 0.82
C LEU A 105 -11.63 6.44 1.52
N PRO A 106 -11.72 6.46 2.88
CA PRO A 106 -11.66 7.70 3.62
C PRO A 106 -10.38 8.48 3.31
N GLU A 107 -10.49 9.80 3.14
CA GLU A 107 -9.38 10.67 2.75
C GLU A 107 -8.15 10.52 3.66
N GLN A 108 -8.37 10.26 4.96
CA GLN A 108 -7.31 10.00 5.92
C GLN A 108 -6.47 8.78 5.55
N VAL A 109 -7.08 7.70 5.04
CA VAL A 109 -6.37 6.47 4.62
C VAL A 109 -5.56 6.77 3.37
N THR A 110 -6.16 7.40 2.37
CA THR A 110 -5.49 7.78 1.12
C THR A 110 -4.32 8.74 1.39
N ALA A 111 -4.50 9.71 2.30
CA ALA A 111 -3.45 10.64 2.72
C ALA A 111 -2.27 9.92 3.39
N LYS A 112 -2.52 8.91 4.24
CA LYS A 112 -1.47 8.10 4.86
C LYS A 112 -0.63 7.38 3.79
N TYR A 113 -1.26 6.82 2.76
CA TYR A 113 -0.59 6.16 1.66
C TYR A 113 0.31 7.11 0.85
N TYR A 114 -0.23 8.26 0.43
CA TYR A 114 0.57 9.29 -0.24
C TYR A 114 1.75 9.78 0.60
N LYS A 115 1.51 10.01 1.90
CA LYS A 115 2.58 10.39 2.84
C LYS A 115 3.66 9.32 2.86
N PHE A 116 3.29 8.05 3.05
CA PHE A 116 4.25 6.96 3.14
C PHE A 116 5.02 6.77 1.83
N ALA A 117 4.35 6.83 0.67
CA ALA A 117 4.99 6.76 -0.65
C ALA A 117 6.04 7.87 -0.84
N GLY A 118 5.69 9.11 -0.50
CA GLY A 118 6.62 10.24 -0.56
C GLY A 118 7.81 10.08 0.39
N LEU A 119 7.59 9.59 1.61
CA LEU A 119 8.66 9.34 2.58
C LEU A 119 9.56 8.15 2.18
N ALA A 120 8.99 7.10 1.58
CA ALA A 120 9.74 5.95 1.08
C ALA A 120 10.75 6.36 0.00
N LEU A 121 10.37 7.28 -0.90
CA LEU A 121 11.29 7.87 -1.87
C LEU A 121 12.42 8.68 -1.21
N LEU A 122 12.32 9.08 0.05
CA LEU A 122 13.35 9.85 0.74
C LEU A 122 14.16 9.01 1.73
N ARG A 123 13.85 7.71 1.83
CA ARG A 123 14.46 6.82 2.80
C ARG A 123 15.88 6.44 2.37
N SER A 124 16.80 6.52 3.33
CA SER A 124 18.17 6.06 3.20
C SER A 124 18.29 4.55 3.44
N LYS A 125 19.46 3.97 3.18
CA LYS A 125 19.74 2.55 3.47
C LYS A 125 19.60 2.20 4.95
N ASN A 126 19.73 3.17 5.84
CA ASN A 126 19.63 2.97 7.28
C ASN A 126 18.18 3.11 7.80
N GLY A 127 17.21 3.30 6.90
CA GLY A 127 15.81 3.49 7.27
C GLY A 127 15.42 4.94 7.56
N ASP A 128 16.38 5.86 7.74
CA ASP A 128 16.08 7.26 8.02
C ASP A 128 15.59 8.03 6.79
N ILE A 129 14.62 8.93 6.98
CA ILE A 129 14.14 9.87 5.96
C ILE A 129 15.14 11.02 5.86
N SER A 130 15.90 11.07 4.77
CA SER A 130 16.96 12.05 4.58
C SER A 130 16.91 12.67 3.19
N PRO A 131 16.08 13.72 2.97
CA PRO A 131 16.01 14.40 1.69
C PRO A 131 17.37 14.95 1.22
N SER A 132 18.24 15.33 2.15
CA SER A 132 19.55 15.93 1.86
C SER A 132 20.53 14.96 1.18
N THR A 133 20.36 13.65 1.34
CA THR A 133 21.24 12.64 0.72
C THR A 133 20.77 12.25 -0.69
N VAL A 134 19.57 12.64 -1.10
CA VAL A 134 19.04 12.35 -2.43
C VAL A 134 19.63 13.35 -3.43
N GLY A 135 20.34 12.85 -4.44
CA GLY A 135 20.89 13.66 -5.55
C GLY A 135 20.01 13.73 -6.79
N ASP A 136 18.98 12.88 -6.86
CA ASP A 136 18.08 12.79 -8.00
C ASP A 136 16.92 13.81 -7.86
N VAL A 137 16.88 14.76 -8.79
CA VAL A 137 15.87 15.82 -8.87
C VAL A 137 14.47 15.25 -9.11
N GLN A 138 14.33 14.28 -10.01
CA GLN A 138 13.02 13.69 -10.32
C GLN A 138 12.46 12.93 -9.12
N ARG A 139 13.32 12.18 -8.43
CA ARG A 139 12.94 11.48 -7.19
C ARG A 139 12.48 12.46 -6.10
N LEU A 140 13.16 13.59 -5.94
CA LEU A 140 12.77 14.65 -5.00
C LEU A 140 11.44 15.29 -5.37
N GLN A 141 11.22 15.61 -6.66
CA GLN A 141 9.97 16.18 -7.14
C GLN A 141 8.79 15.22 -6.98
N GLN A 142 8.99 13.93 -7.29
CA GLN A 142 7.97 12.91 -7.09
C GLN A 142 7.62 12.76 -5.61
N ALA A 143 8.62 12.75 -4.73
CA ALA A 143 8.39 12.72 -3.28
C ALA A 143 7.59 13.94 -2.80
N ASP A 144 7.94 15.15 -3.25
CA ASP A 144 7.17 16.35 -2.91
C ASP A 144 5.74 16.30 -3.43
N GLY A 145 5.52 15.82 -4.66
CA GLY A 145 4.19 15.65 -5.25
C GLY A 145 3.29 14.74 -4.42
N TYR A 146 3.80 13.59 -3.98
CA TYR A 146 3.05 12.71 -3.08
C TYR A 146 2.77 13.36 -1.72
N LEU A 147 3.76 14.03 -1.12
CA LEU A 147 3.56 14.72 0.15
C LEU A 147 2.57 15.88 0.03
N ALA A 148 2.59 16.63 -1.07
CA ALA A 148 1.60 17.65 -1.37
C ALA A 148 0.19 17.06 -1.42
N LYS A 149 0.02 15.93 -2.13
CA LYS A 149 -1.26 15.26 -2.22
C LYS A 149 -1.78 14.77 -0.86
N ALA A 150 -0.90 14.26 -0.01
CA ALA A 150 -1.25 13.90 1.36
C ALA A 150 -1.77 15.10 2.17
N ALA A 151 -1.16 16.29 2.01
CA ALA A 151 -1.58 17.51 2.69
C ALA A 151 -2.93 18.05 2.19
N GLU A 152 -3.21 17.92 0.90
CA GLU A 152 -4.52 18.26 0.31
C GLU A 152 -5.64 17.38 0.89
N LEU A 153 -5.39 16.07 0.98
CA LEU A 153 -6.39 15.10 1.45
C LEU A 153 -6.63 15.14 2.95
N HIS A 154 -5.64 15.53 3.76
CA HIS A 154 -5.82 15.52 5.21
C HIS A 154 -4.97 16.58 5.92
N LYS A 155 -5.65 17.53 6.59
CA LYS A 155 -5.02 18.64 7.32
C LYS A 155 -3.95 18.21 8.35
N HIS A 156 -4.06 17.00 8.89
CA HIS A 156 -3.08 16.45 9.84
C HIS A 156 -2.10 15.45 9.20
N ALA A 157 -1.84 15.54 7.89
CA ALA A 157 -0.79 14.75 7.26
C ALA A 157 0.61 15.07 7.80
N GLN A 158 0.84 16.28 8.34
CA GLN A 158 2.08 16.69 9.00
C GLN A 158 3.34 16.54 8.12
N VAL A 159 3.28 17.03 6.88
CA VAL A 159 4.35 16.90 5.88
C VAL A 159 5.16 18.18 5.63
N LYS A 160 4.76 19.31 6.23
CA LYS A 160 5.36 20.64 5.96
C LYS A 160 6.89 20.63 6.11
N THR A 161 7.40 20.08 7.21
CA THR A 161 8.83 20.07 7.51
C THR A 161 9.65 19.30 6.49
N VAL A 162 9.17 18.12 6.07
CA VAL A 162 9.90 17.30 5.08
C VAL A 162 9.85 17.93 3.69
N ARG A 163 8.72 18.53 3.29
CA ARG A 163 8.59 19.27 2.02
C ARG A 163 9.54 20.48 1.96
N ASN A 164 9.68 21.22 3.07
CA ASN A 164 10.66 22.30 3.14
C ASN A 164 12.11 21.80 2.94
N LYS A 165 12.46 20.65 3.52
CA LYS A 165 13.79 20.02 3.32
C LYS A 165 14.01 19.60 1.87
N ILE A 166 12.99 19.07 1.19
CA ILE A 166 13.05 18.74 -0.25
C ILE A 166 13.30 20.01 -1.08
N ALA A 167 12.56 21.08 -0.82
CA ALA A 167 12.72 22.34 -1.53
C ALA A 167 14.13 22.93 -1.36
N MET A 168 14.69 22.88 -0.14
CA MET A 168 16.07 23.29 0.11
C MET A 168 17.07 22.44 -0.69
N ARG A 169 16.89 21.11 -0.72
CA ARG A 169 17.78 20.21 -1.47
C ARG A 169 17.73 20.48 -2.97
N LEU A 170 16.54 20.70 -3.54
CA LEU A 170 16.37 21.02 -4.94
C LEU A 170 17.11 22.31 -5.34
N ARG A 171 17.04 23.36 -4.50
CA ARG A 171 17.80 24.60 -4.71
C ARG A 171 19.31 24.36 -4.68
N ALA A 172 19.79 23.61 -3.69
CA ALA A 172 21.22 23.29 -3.59
C ALA A 172 21.74 22.52 -4.81
N ILE A 173 20.96 21.59 -5.36
CA ILE A 173 21.33 20.88 -6.60
C ILE A 173 21.35 21.83 -7.81
N ALA A 174 20.37 22.73 -7.91
CA ALA A 174 20.31 23.71 -9.00
C ALA A 174 21.51 24.68 -8.98
N GLU A 175 21.90 25.15 -7.80
CA GLU A 175 23.09 26.00 -7.62
C GLU A 175 24.39 25.29 -8.01
N LEU A 176 24.54 24.01 -7.64
CA LEU A 176 25.71 23.19 -8.02
C LEU A 176 25.80 22.97 -9.54
N ASN A 177 24.67 22.78 -10.21
CA ASN A 177 24.65 22.56 -11.66
C ASN A 177 24.88 23.84 -12.49
N ALA A 178 24.81 25.01 -11.84
CA ALA A 178 25.03 26.30 -12.48
C ALA A 178 26.49 26.78 -12.39
N GLN A 179 27.35 26.06 -11.67
CA GLN A 179 28.80 26.28 -11.55
C GLN A 179 29.58 25.45 -12.56
#